data_AF-A0ABD5TX87-F1
#
_entry.id   AF-A0ABD5TX87-F1
#
_cell.length_a   1.000
_cell.length_b   1.000
_cell.length_c   1.000
_cell.angle_alpha   90.00
_cell.angle_beta   90.00
_cell.angle_gamma   90.00
#
_symmetry.space_group_name_H-M   'P 1'
#
loop_
_entity.id
_entity.type
_entity.pdbx_description
1 polymer ?
#
loop_
_entity_poly.entity_id
_entity_poly.type
_entity_poly.pdbx_seq_one_letter_code
_entity_poly.pdbx_strand_id
1 'polypeptide(L)' 'MAETRLVDVLRDYTTQMKVVLVISAVSVVLLLLSLTEVEPGTSTYVLALVQLATFAVLLVVMSALLWTIHRG' A
#
# COMPACT_ATOMS: atom_id res chain seq x y z
N MET A 1 15.02 -6.15 25.72
CA MET A 1 14.10 -7.30 25.58
C MET A 1 12.71 -6.93 25.01
N ALA A 2 12.42 -5.65 24.71
CA ALA A 2 11.16 -5.27 24.03
C ALA A 2 11.21 -5.47 22.51
N GLU A 3 12.40 -5.41 21.92
CA GLU A 3 12.65 -5.48 20.47
C GLU A 3 12.27 -6.85 19.87
N THR A 4 12.58 -7.94 20.57
CA THR A 4 12.21 -9.30 20.17
C THR A 4 10.70 -9.51 20.10
N ARG A 5 9.92 -8.83 20.96
CA ARG A 5 8.47 -9.00 21.04
C ARG A 5 7.72 -8.27 19.90
N LEU A 6 8.26 -7.15 19.42
CA LEU A 6 7.68 -6.41 18.29
C LEU A 6 7.96 -7.10 16.96
N VAL A 7 9.18 -7.63 16.78
CA VAL A 7 9.56 -8.36 15.57
C VAL A 7 8.73 -9.65 15.42
N ASP A 8 8.48 -10.38 16.52
CA ASP A 8 7.63 -11.58 16.48
C ASP A 8 6.16 -11.26 16.15
N VAL A 9 5.60 -10.16 16.67
CA VAL A 9 4.24 -9.72 16.34
C VAL A 9 4.14 -9.24 14.88
N LEU A 10 5.17 -8.53 14.38
CA LEU A 10 5.27 -8.14 12.98
C LEU A 10 5.38 -9.36 12.05
N ARG A 11 6.09 -10.40 12.50
CA ARG A 11 6.26 -11.64 11.74
C ARG A 11 4.94 -12.39 11.56
N ASP A 12 4.12 -12.44 12.59
CA ASP A 12 2.78 -13.06 12.52
C ASP A 12 1.84 -12.25 11.60
N TYR A 13 2.01 -10.92 11.58
CA TYR A 13 1.31 -10.02 10.67
C TYR A 13 1.79 -10.06 9.21
N THR A 14 2.88 -10.76 8.89
CA THR A 14 3.44 -10.80 7.52
C THR A 14 2.42 -11.29 6.49
N THR A 15 1.59 -12.27 6.85
CA THR A 15 0.54 -12.79 5.96
C THR A 15 -0.55 -11.74 5.72
N GLN A 16 -0.96 -11.01 6.76
CA GLN A 16 -1.93 -9.93 6.62
C GLN A 16 -1.35 -8.72 5.87
N MET A 17 -0.09 -8.36 6.12
CA MET A 17 0.61 -7.33 5.35
C MET A 17 0.69 -7.69 3.87
N LYS A 18 1.00 -8.95 3.52
CA LYS A 18 0.99 -9.40 2.12
C LYS A 18 -0.39 -9.25 1.47
N VAL A 19 -1.46 -9.59 2.17
CA VAL A 19 -2.83 -9.41 1.66
C VAL A 19 -3.15 -7.93 1.44
N VAL A 20 -2.81 -7.05 2.40
CA VAL A 20 -2.99 -5.60 2.25
C VAL A 20 -2.16 -5.05 1.09
N LEU A 21 -0.95 -5.55 0.89
CA LEU A 21 -0.07 -5.14 -0.21
C LEU A 21 -0.70 -5.51 -1.56
N VAL A 22 -1.20 -6.74 -1.70
CA VAL A 22 -1.90 -7.21 -2.90
C VAL A 22 -3.17 -6.40 -3.16
N ILE A 23 -3.99 -6.16 -2.12
CA ILE A 23 -5.21 -5.34 -2.26
C ILE A 23 -4.84 -3.93 -2.70
N SER A 24 -3.83 -3.30 -2.09
CA SER A 24 -3.39 -1.96 -2.49
C SER A 24 -2.89 -1.92 -3.93
N ALA A 25 -2.16 -2.94 -4.38
CA ALA A 25 -1.67 -3.05 -5.74
C ALA A 25 -2.82 -3.19 -6.74
N VAL A 26 -3.80 -4.06 -6.44
CA VAL A 26 -5.01 -4.22 -7.25
C VAL A 26 -5.81 -2.91 -7.30
N SER A 27 -5.97 -2.22 -6.16
CA SER A 27 -6.65 -0.91 -6.12
C SER A 27 -5.95 0.15 -6.95
N VAL A 28 -4.61 0.19 -6.96
CA VAL A 28 -3.83 1.10 -7.80
C VAL A 28 -4.04 0.80 -9.29
N VAL A 29 -4.01 -0.48 -9.67
CA VAL A 29 -4.26 -0.90 -11.06
C VAL A 29 -5.67 -0.53 -11.52
N LEU A 30 -6.68 -0.78 -10.68
CA LEU A 30 -8.06 -0.39 -10.96
C LEU A 30 -8.23 1.12 -11.07
N LEU A 31 -7.55 1.91 -10.23
CA LEU A 31 -7.57 3.37 -10.30
C LEU A 31 -6.89 3.89 -11.58
N LEU A 32 -5.79 3.28 -12.00
CA LEU A 32 -5.11 3.61 -13.26
C LEU A 32 -6.01 3.33 -14.47
N LEU A 33 -6.70 2.18 -14.48
CA LEU A 33 -7.69 1.85 -15.51
C LEU A 33 -8.91 2.78 -15.46
N SER A 34 -9.32 3.22 -14.28
CA SER A 34 -10.42 4.18 -14.17
C SER A 34 -10.00 5.55 -14.70
N LEU A 35 -8.75 5.97 -14.50
CA LEU A 35 -8.23 7.26 -14.96
C LEU A 35 -8.17 7.38 -16.49
N THR A 36 -8.14 6.28 -17.25
CA THR A 36 -8.22 6.34 -18.72
C THR A 36 -9.61 6.68 -19.24
N GLU A 37 -10.65 6.41 -18.44
CA GLU A 37 -12.05 6.69 -18.78
C GLU A 37 -12.56 8.00 -18.15
N VAL A 38 -11.85 8.56 -17.16
CA VAL A 38 -12.25 9.81 -16.49
C VAL A 38 -11.67 11.01 -17.21
N GLU A 39 -12.55 11.94 -17.58
CA GLU A 39 -12.19 13.16 -18.28
C GLU A 39 -11.30 14.08 -17.42
N PRO A 40 -10.11 14.47 -17.91
CA PRO A 40 -9.15 15.26 -17.15
C PRO A 40 -9.71 16.66 -16.85
N GLY A 41 -9.59 17.10 -15.60
CA GLY A 41 -10.07 18.42 -15.14
C GLY A 41 -11.37 18.39 -14.32
N THR A 42 -11.95 17.21 -14.10
CA THR A 42 -13.11 17.03 -13.21
C THR A 42 -12.67 16.76 -11.76
N SER A 43 -13.52 17.05 -10.77
CA SER A 43 -13.24 16.73 -9.35
C SER A 43 -12.95 15.22 -9.13
N THR A 44 -13.56 14.37 -9.96
CA THR A 44 -13.34 12.91 -9.94
C THR A 44 -11.90 12.54 -10.31
N TYR A 45 -11.30 13.25 -11.27
CA TYR A 45 -9.90 13.06 -11.67
C TYR A 45 -8.93 13.41 -10.53
N VAL A 46 -9.20 14.50 -9.82
CA VAL A 46 -8.38 14.94 -8.66
C VAL A 46 -8.48 13.92 -7.53
N LEU A 47 -9.67 13.42 -7.22
CA LEU A 47 -9.88 12.39 -6.21
C LEU A 47 -9.13 11.11 -6.56
N ALA A 48 -9.20 10.65 -7.81
CA ALA A 48 -8.48 9.47 -8.27
C ALA A 48 -6.96 9.62 -8.12
N LEU A 49 -6.40 10.80 -8.44
CA LEU A 49 -4.98 11.10 -8.25
C LEU A 49 -4.56 11.08 -6.77
N VAL A 50 -5.34 11.71 -5.89
CA VAL A 50 -5.08 11.72 -4.44
C VAL A 50 -5.12 10.30 -3.87
N GLN A 51 -6.09 9.50 -4.30
CA GLN A 51 -6.26 8.13 -3.85
C GLN A 51 -5.11 7.24 -4.34
N LEU A 52 -4.66 7.43 -5.58
CA LEU A 52 -3.49 6.76 -6.15
C LEU A 52 -2.22 7.12 -5.38
N ALA A 53 -2.01 8.40 -5.05
CA ALA A 53 -0.89 8.84 -4.23
C ALA A 53 -0.93 8.22 -2.83
N THR A 54 -2.11 8.14 -2.22
CA THR A 54 -2.30 7.54 -0.89
C THR A 54 -1.94 6.06 -0.88
N PHE A 55 -2.43 5.30 -1.88
CA PHE A 55 -2.07 3.89 -2.00
C PHE A 55 -0.60 3.68 -2.33
N ALA A 56 0.01 4.55 -3.15
CA ALA A 56 1.44 4.50 -3.42
C ALA A 56 2.28 4.69 -2.14
N VAL A 57 1.91 5.67 -1.29
CA VAL A 57 2.57 5.88 0.01
C VAL A 57 2.40 4.66 0.91
N LEU A 58 1.19 4.12 1.02
CA LEU A 58 0.92 2.90 1.81
C LEU A 58 1.77 1.72 1.32
N LEU A 59 1.90 1.55 0.01
CA LEU A 59 2.68 0.48 -0.59
C LEU A 59 4.18 0.65 -0.24
N VAL A 60 4.72 1.86 -0.38
CA VAL A 60 6.11 2.16 -0.01
C VAL A 60 6.37 1.91 1.48
N VAL A 61 5.49 2.36 2.36
CA VAL A 61 5.63 2.16 3.81
C VAL A 61 5.56 0.68 4.17
N MET A 62 4.62 -0.07 3.59
CA MET A 62 4.52 -1.53 3.80
C MET A 62 5.74 -2.27 3.28
N SER A 63 6.24 -1.93 2.09
CA SER A 63 7.46 -2.52 1.53
C SER A 63 8.69 -2.21 2.38
N ALA A 64 8.81 -0.98 2.88
CA ALA A 64 9.90 -0.59 3.78
C ALA A 64 9.85 -1.36 5.10
N LEU A 65 8.66 -1.51 5.70
CA LEU A 65 8.46 -2.31 6.91
C LEU A 65 8.85 -3.78 6.67
N LEU A 66 8.38 -4.39 5.58
CA LEU A 66 8.76 -5.76 5.22
C LEU A 66 10.27 -5.92 5.00
N TRP A 67 10.93 -4.93 4.38
CA TRP A 67 12.37 -4.94 4.18
C TRP A 67 13.13 -4.88 5.51
N THR A 68 12.68 -4.05 6.45
CA THR A 68 13.31 -3.95 7.78
C THR A 68 13.15 -5.25 8.57
N ILE A 69 12.01 -5.93 8.47
CA ILE A 69 11.79 -7.24 9.11
C ILE A 69 12.71 -8.31 8.49
N HIS A 70 12.92 -8.28 7.17
CA HIS A 70 13.72 -9.32 6.50
C HIS A 70 15.23 -9.21 6.78
N ARG A 71 15.72 -8.01 7.16
CA ARG A 71 17.11 -7.75 7.54
C ARG A 71 17.41 -7.90 9.04
N GLY A 72 16.38 -7.97 9.89
CA GLY A 72 16.50 -8.08 11.35
C GLY A 72 16.64 -9.50 11.86
#